data_AF-A0A6I4HR39-F1
#
_entry.id   AF-A0A6I4HR39-F1
#
_cell.length_a   1.000
_cell.length_b   1.000
_cell.length_c   1.000
_cell.angle_alpha   90.00
_cell.angle_beta   90.00
_cell.angle_gamma   90.00
#
_symmetry.space_group_name_H-M   'P 1'
#
loop_
_entity.id
_entity.type
_entity.pdbx_description
1 polymer ?
#
loop_
_entity_poly.entity_id
_entity_poly.type
_entity_poly.pdbx_seq_one_letter_code
_entity_poly.pdbx_strand_id
1 'polypeptide(L)' 'KNEIRCDIAVQRLSKTNDSIQDISEDLNFHDPSAFHRAFKKWTGVSPGAYRDNLTTFKQ' A
#
# COMPACT_ATOMS: atom_id res chain seq x y z
N LYS A 1 3.02 -16.47 -0.49
CA LYS A 1 3.86 -15.70 0.48
C LYS A 1 3.61 -14.20 0.42
N ASN A 2 3.38 -13.63 -0.76
CA ASN A 2 3.19 -12.19 -0.91
C ASN A 2 1.73 -11.75 -0.64
N GLU A 3 0.78 -12.69 -0.73
CA GLU A 3 -0.66 -12.42 -0.60
C GLU A 3 -1.02 -11.84 0.76
N ILE A 4 -0.47 -12.38 1.86
CA ILE A 4 -0.71 -11.84 3.21
C ILE A 4 -0.18 -10.41 3.34
N ARG A 5 1.00 -10.11 2.79
CA ARG A 5 1.57 -8.75 2.82
C ARG A 5 0.77 -7.79 1.96
N CYS A 6 0.27 -8.26 0.82
CA CYS A 6 -0.61 -7.49 -0.05
C CYS A 6 -1.92 -7.14 0.66
N ASP A 7 -2.55 -8.12 1.31
CA ASP A 7 -3.79 -7.91 2.04
C ASP A 7 -3.61 -6.87 3.17
N ILE A 8 -2.56 -7.02 3.98
CA ILE A 8 -2.24 -6.05 5.05
C ILE A 8 -1.99 -4.66 4.46
N ALA A 9 -1.21 -4.55 3.38
CA ALA A 9 -0.92 -3.28 2.73
C ALA A 9 -2.20 -2.59 2.21
N VAL A 10 -3.10 -3.35 1.58
CA VAL A 10 -4.39 -2.86 1.07
C VAL A 10 -5.30 -2.45 2.22
N GLN A 11 -5.41 -3.27 3.28
CA GLN A 11 -6.15 -2.98 4.49
C GLN A 11 -5.66 -1.68 5.14
N ARG A 12 -4.33 -1.53 5.31
CA ARG A 12 -3.72 -0.31 5.86
C ARG A 12 -4.05 0.91 5.01
N LEU A 13 -3.83 0.85 3.68
CA LEU A 13 -4.11 1.97 2.78
C LEU A 13 -5.59 2.38 2.73
N SER A 14 -6.50 1.44 3.01
CA SER A 14 -7.95 1.70 2.99
C SER A 14 -8.53 2.10 4.35
N LYS A 15 -8.04 1.51 5.45
CA LYS A 15 -8.57 1.71 6.80
C LYS A 15 -7.86 2.82 7.57
N THR A 16 -6.65 3.20 7.16
CA THR A 16 -5.83 4.19 7.86
C THR A 16 -5.42 5.30 6.91
N ASN A 17 -5.03 6.43 7.49
CA ASN A 17 -4.43 7.53 6.74
C ASN A 17 -2.89 7.52 6.85
N ASP A 18 -2.32 6.37 7.23
CA ASP A 18 -0.88 6.20 7.42
C ASP A 18 -0.11 6.58 6.16
N SER A 19 1.07 7.15 6.37
CA SER A 19 1.98 7.48 5.28
C SER A 19 2.52 6.20 4.65
N ILE A 20 2.87 6.27 3.37
CA ILE A 20 3.47 5.12 2.68
C ILE A 20 4.77 4.65 3.36
N GLN A 21 5.49 5.57 3.98
CA GLN A 21 6.66 5.29 4.82
C GLN A 21 6.30 4.36 6.00
N ASP A 22 5.32 4.75 6.81
CA ASP A 22 4.88 4.00 7.99
C ASP A 22 4.43 2.58 7.62
N ILE A 23 3.64 2.46 6.56
CA ILE A 23 3.16 1.16 6.05
C ILE A 23 4.33 0.31 5.53
N SER A 24 5.33 0.92 4.91
CA SER A 24 6.54 0.23 4.46
C SER A 24 7.32 -0.33 5.65
N GLU A 25 7.50 0.46 6.70
CA GLU A 25 8.20 0.06 7.92
C GLU A 25 7.46 -1.07 8.67
N ASP A 26 6.14 -0.96 8.81
CA ASP A 26 5.25 -1.97 9.43
C ASP A 26 5.32 -3.33 8.71
N LEU A 27 5.47 -3.30 7.38
CA LEU A 27 5.60 -4.50 6.55
C LEU A 27 7.05 -5.03 6.45
N ASN A 28 7.97 -4.48 7.25
CA ASN A 28 9.40 -4.81 7.25
C ASN A 28 10.06 -4.60 5.88
N PHE A 29 9.63 -3.61 5.10
CA PHE A 29 10.38 -3.18 3.93
C PHE A 29 11.52 -2.26 4.33
N HIS A 30 12.64 -2.40 3.64
CA HIS A 30 13.84 -1.61 3.91
C HIS A 30 13.65 -0.12 3.58
N ASP A 31 12.82 0.19 2.58
CA ASP A 31 12.57 1.56 2.12
C ASP A 31 11.21 1.64 1.39
N PRO A 32 10.52 2.80 1.41
CA PRO A 32 9.27 3.03 0.66
C PRO A 32 9.36 2.65 -0.83
N SER A 33 10.54 2.78 -1.44
CA SER A 33 10.79 2.42 -2.83
C SER A 33 10.62 0.92 -3.08
N ALA A 34 11.06 0.08 -2.13
CA ALA A 34 10.89 -1.37 -2.20
C ALA A 34 9.42 -1.75 -2.04
N PHE A 35 8.72 -1.10 -1.10
CA PHE A 35 7.28 -1.27 -0.92
C PHE A 35 6.50 -0.86 -2.18
N HIS A 36 6.80 0.28 -2.78
CA HIS A 36 6.17 0.74 -4.03
C HIS A 36 6.24 -0.30 -5.14
N ARG A 37 7.44 -0.86 -5.38
CA ARG A 37 7.65 -1.89 -6.40
C ARG A 37 6.89 -3.18 -6.09
N ALA A 38 6.92 -3.62 -4.84
CA ALA A 38 6.22 -4.81 -4.40
C ALA A 38 4.69 -4.63 -4.51
N PHE A 39 4.16 -3.53 -3.99
CA PHE A 39 2.75 -3.19 -4.01
C PHE A 39 2.23 -3.10 -5.45
N LYS A 40 2.95 -2.38 -6.33
CA LYS A 40 2.58 -2.31 -7.76
C LYS A 40 2.62 -3.67 -8.44
N LYS A 41 3.54 -4.55 -8.05
CA LYS A 41 3.58 -5.93 -8.57
C LYS A 41 2.38 -6.76 -8.09
N TRP A 42 1.81 -6.47 -6.92
CA TRP A 42 0.67 -7.20 -6.36
C TRP A 42 -0.67 -6.68 -6.86
N THR A 43 -0.86 -5.36 -6.87
CA THR A 43 -2.15 -4.72 -7.17
C THR A 43 -2.23 -4.14 -8.59
N GLY A 44 -1.11 -4.08 -9.30
CA GLY A 44 -0.98 -3.45 -10.62
C GLY A 44 -0.81 -1.92 -10.58
N VAL A 45 -1.03 -1.29 -9.43
CA VAL A 45 -1.00 0.18 -9.26
C VAL A 45 -0.10 0.61 -8.11
N SER A 46 0.38 1.85 -8.14
CA SER A 46 1.17 2.41 -7.03
C SER A 46 0.30 2.61 -5.78
N PRO A 47 0.82 2.48 -4.55
CA PRO A 47 0.02 2.62 -3.33
C PRO A 47 -0.58 4.02 -3.16
N GLY A 48 0.11 5.07 -3.63
CA GLY A 48 -0.46 6.42 -3.69
C GLY A 48 -1.66 6.53 -4.64
N ALA A 49 -1.57 5.92 -5.84
CA ALA A 49 -2.68 5.90 -6.81
C ALA A 49 -3.85 5.05 -6.31
N TYR A 50 -3.56 3.96 -5.59
CA TYR A 50 -4.57 3.14 -4.94
C TYR A 50 -5.35 3.95 -3.89
N ARG A 51 -4.63 4.70 -3.04
CA ARG A 51 -5.24 5.58 -2.03
C ARG A 51 -6.07 6.71 -2.66
N ASP A 52 -5.56 7.32 -3.72
CA ASP A 52 -6.26 8.37 -4.48
C ASP A 52 -7.56 7.86 -5.14
N ASN A 53 -7.53 6.64 -5.69
CA ASN A 53 -8.73 5.97 -6.19
C ASN A 53 -9.75 5.76 -5.06
N LEU A 54 -9.31 5.26 -3.89
CA LEU A 54 -10.20 5.05 -2.75
C LEU A 54 -10.87 6.35 -2.25
N THR A 55 -10.15 7.47 -2.27
CA THR A 55 -10.75 8.77 -1.95
C THR A 55 -11.72 9.25 -3.03
N THR A 56 -11.45 8.93 -4.29
CA THR A 56 -12.30 9.32 -5.43
C THR A 56 -13.62 8.56 -5.46
N PHE A 57 -13.65 7.28 -5.06
CA PHE A 57 -14.90 6.49 -4.98
C PHE A 57 -15.83 6.86 -3.81
N LYS A 58 -15.45 7.85 -2.98
CA LYS A 58 -16.23 8.31 -1.82
C LYS A 58 -17.08 9.57 -2.12
N GLN A 59 -17.39 9.85 -3.39
CA GLN A 59 -18.15 11.02 -3.84
C GLN A 59 -19.63 10.69 -4.10
#